data_AF-A0A2B4RW88-F1
#
_entry.id   AF-A0A2B4RW88-F1
#
_cell.length_a   1.000
_cell.length_b   1.000
_cell.length_c   1.000
_cell.angle_alpha   90.00
_cell.angle_beta   90.00
_cell.angle_gamma   90.00
#
_symmetry.space_group_name_H-M   'P 1'
#
loop_
_entity.id
_entity.type
_entity.pdbx_description
1 polymer ?
#
loop_
_entity_poly.entity_id
_entity_poly.type
_entity_poly.pdbx_seq_one_letter_code
_entity_poly.pdbx_strand_id
1 'polypeptide(L)'
;MTVVYLDEIPVTKVNCKQRFHPDTGKLQLLVTDVMQYLKTNLPADGYCIIGLTWVDLYPGEDWNFVLGESSCEDGCAVVSFGHFEPQFHHNRHLNDTTGQNIAGGHCDKADRTVPQVLLEENE
;
A
#
# COMPACT_ATOMS: atom_id res chain seq x y z
N MET A 1 -5.24 -15.53 24.66
CA MET A 1 -4.77 -15.16 23.30
C MET A 1 -4.23 -13.76 23.40
N THR A 2 -2.94 -13.59 23.13
CA THR A 2 -2.24 -12.31 23.25
C THR A 2 -1.82 -11.87 21.86
N VAL A 3 -1.88 -10.56 21.59
CA VAL A 3 -1.38 -9.98 20.34
C VAL A 3 0.03 -9.46 20.58
N VAL A 4 0.95 -9.82 19.71
CA VAL A 4 2.34 -9.35 19.70
C VAL A 4 2.57 -8.61 18.39
N TYR A 5 3.18 -7.44 18.48
CA TYR A 5 3.56 -6.64 17.31
C TYR A 5 4.97 -7.03 16.89
N LEU A 6 5.14 -7.31 15.59
CA LEU A 6 6.45 -7.51 14.98
C LEU A 6 6.97 -6.17 14.44
N ASP A 7 8.28 -6.09 14.23
CA ASP A 7 8.91 -4.91 13.64
C ASP A 7 8.32 -4.60 12.26
N GLU A 8 8.21 -3.31 11.95
CA GLU A 8 7.82 -2.87 10.61
C GLU A 8 8.88 -3.29 9.59
N ILE A 9 8.42 -3.79 8.44
CA ILE A 9 9.29 -4.24 7.36
C ILE A 9 9.01 -3.39 6.12
N PRO A 10 10.03 -2.73 5.56
CA PRO A 10 9.84 -1.98 4.32
C PRO A 10 9.49 -2.94 3.18
N VAL A 11 8.61 -2.51 2.29
CA VAL A 11 8.12 -3.29 1.14
C VAL A 11 9.27 -3.84 0.29
N THR A 12 10.40 -3.13 0.20
CA THR A 12 11.60 -3.56 -0.54
C THR A 12 12.25 -4.83 0.00
N LYS A 13 12.00 -5.19 1.27
CA LYS A 13 12.49 -6.43 1.89
C LYS A 13 11.51 -7.58 1.73
N VAL A 14 10.27 -7.31 1.34
CA VAL A 14 9.28 -8.33 0.99
C VAL A 14 9.49 -8.64 -0.48
N ASN A 15 10.04 -9.81 -0.80
CA ASN A 15 10.21 -10.25 -2.18
C ASN A 15 8.84 -10.56 -2.81
N CYS A 16 8.21 -9.54 -3.37
CA CYS A 16 6.87 -9.56 -3.91
C CYS A 16 6.85 -8.87 -5.26
N LYS A 17 6.11 -9.43 -6.21
CA LYS A 17 5.85 -8.80 -7.50
C LYS A 17 5.07 -7.50 -7.30
N GLN A 18 5.58 -6.44 -7.91
CA GLN A 18 4.99 -5.10 -7.84
C GLN A 18 4.49 -4.68 -9.20
N ARG A 19 3.40 -3.91 -9.23
CA ARG A 19 2.95 -3.21 -10.42
C ARG A 19 2.47 -1.80 -10.07
N PHE A 20 2.40 -0.95 -11.08
CA PHE A 20 1.68 0.31 -10.97
C PHE A 20 0.34 0.16 -11.69
N HIS A 21 -0.76 0.48 -11.01
CA HIS A 21 -2.09 0.44 -11.62
C HIS A 21 -2.12 1.40 -12.82
N PRO A 22 -2.58 0.98 -14.01
CA PRO A 22 -2.47 1.78 -15.24
C PRO A 22 -3.20 3.13 -15.13
N ASP A 23 -4.40 3.15 -14.55
CA ASP A 23 -5.20 4.38 -14.48
C ASP A 23 -4.85 5.30 -13.31
N THR A 24 -4.53 4.73 -12.13
CA THR A 24 -4.33 5.52 -10.90
C THR A 24 -2.86 5.78 -10.60
N GLY A 25 -1.92 5.04 -11.21
CA GLY A 25 -0.49 5.12 -10.90
C GLY A 25 -0.13 4.66 -9.48
N LYS A 26 -1.07 4.04 -8.75
CA LYS A 26 -0.82 3.51 -7.40
C LYS A 26 0.05 2.26 -7.47
N LEU A 27 1.01 2.16 -6.55
CA LEU A 27 1.82 0.96 -6.37
C LEU A 27 0.92 -0.15 -5.80
N GLN A 28 1.03 -1.35 -6.37
CA GLN A 28 0.29 -2.52 -5.92
C GLN A 28 1.21 -3.73 -5.76
N LEU A 29 0.97 -4.52 -4.73
CA LEU A 29 1.70 -5.75 -4.42
C LEU A 29 0.86 -6.98 -4.76
N LEU A 30 1.47 -8.00 -5.35
CA LEU A 30 0.80 -9.26 -5.64
C LEU A 30 0.50 -9.96 -4.31
N VAL A 31 -0.78 -10.14 -4.01
CA VAL A 31 -1.25 -10.62 -2.71
C VAL A 31 -0.70 -12.01 -2.37
N THR A 32 -0.56 -12.89 -3.36
CA THR A 32 -0.05 -14.26 -3.17
C THR A 32 1.39 -14.28 -2.66
N ASP A 33 2.23 -13.36 -3.13
CA ASP A 33 3.63 -13.27 -2.68
C ASP A 33 3.71 -12.74 -1.24
N VAL A 34 2.82 -11.80 -0.89
CA VAL A 34 2.72 -11.29 0.49
C VAL A 34 2.24 -12.38 1.43
N MET A 35 1.23 -13.15 1.04
CA MET A 35 0.73 -14.31 1.81
C MET A 35 1.83 -15.36 2.00
N GLN A 36 2.61 -15.64 0.96
CA GLN A 36 3.74 -16.55 1.02
C GLN A 36 4.84 -16.06 1.97
N TYR A 37 5.11 -14.76 1.99
CA TYR A 37 6.04 -14.14 2.94
C TYR A 37 5.53 -14.27 4.38
N LEU A 38 4.26 -13.97 4.64
CA LEU A 38 3.68 -14.08 5.98
C LEU A 38 3.72 -15.52 6.48
N LYS A 39 3.35 -16.48 5.64
CA LYS A 39 3.42 -17.92 5.96
C LYS A 39 4.82 -18.36 6.40
N THR A 40 5.88 -17.86 5.74
CA THR A 40 7.26 -18.23 6.11
C THR A 40 7.80 -17.50 7.34
N ASN A 41 7.13 -16.41 7.75
CA ASN A 41 7.52 -15.60 8.91
C ASN A 41 6.56 -15.75 10.10
N LEU A 42 5.59 -16.67 10.04
CA LEU A 42 4.74 -17.02 11.18
C LEU A 42 5.64 -17.53 12.33
N PRO A 43 5.60 -16.90 13.52
CA PRO A 43 6.36 -17.37 14.68
C PRO A 43 5.95 -18.79 15.09
N ALA A 44 6.90 -19.59 15.58
CA ALA A 44 6.66 -20.99 15.93
C ALA A 44 5.64 -21.17 17.08
N ASP A 45 5.50 -20.17 17.95
CA ASP A 45 4.52 -20.07 19.02
C ASP A 45 3.27 -19.28 18.63
N GLY A 46 3.22 -18.77 17.38
CA GLY A 46 2.11 -18.00 16.83
C GLY A 46 0.98 -18.89 16.32
N TYR A 47 -0.26 -18.54 16.67
CA TYR A 47 -1.45 -19.16 16.05
C TYR A 47 -1.70 -18.64 14.64
N CYS A 48 -1.54 -17.33 14.45
CA CYS A 48 -1.64 -16.70 13.14
C CYS A 48 -0.78 -15.44 13.06
N ILE A 49 -0.46 -15.02 11.83
CA ILE A 49 0.22 -13.77 11.51
C ILE A 49 -0.65 -12.93 10.59
N ILE A 50 -0.77 -11.64 10.90
CA ILE A 50 -1.56 -10.69 10.12
C ILE A 50 -0.64 -9.57 9.62
N GLY A 51 -0.49 -9.45 8.29
CA GLY A 51 0.19 -8.34 7.66
C GLY A 51 -0.75 -7.15 7.46
N LEU A 52 -0.28 -5.96 7.80
CA LEU A 52 -0.96 -4.69 7.52
C LEU A 52 -0.11 -3.88 6.56
N THR A 53 -0.72 -3.29 5.53
CA THR A 53 0.01 -2.49 4.54
C THR A 53 -0.74 -1.26 4.09
N TRP A 54 0.00 -0.17 3.85
CA TRP A 54 -0.49 1.05 3.21
C TRP A 54 -0.42 1.00 1.67
N VAL A 55 0.07 -0.10 1.09
CA VAL A 55 0.16 -0.30 -0.36
C VAL A 55 -1.02 -1.14 -0.82
N ASP A 56 -1.61 -0.81 -1.97
CA ASP A 56 -2.69 -1.60 -2.56
C ASP A 56 -2.25 -3.04 -2.84
N LEU A 57 -3.19 -3.99 -2.75
CA LEU A 57 -2.95 -5.39 -3.12
C LEU A 57 -3.69 -5.70 -4.42
N TYR A 58 -3.16 -6.63 -5.21
CA TYR A 58 -3.87 -7.16 -6.37
C TYR A 58 -3.82 -8.70 -6.42
N PRO A 59 -4.90 -9.38 -6.85
CA PRO A 59 -4.97 -10.84 -6.85
C PRO A 59 -4.42 -11.49 -8.13
N GLY A 60 -4.27 -10.73 -9.22
CA GLY A 60 -3.76 -11.22 -10.50
C GLY A 60 -3.76 -10.14 -11.57
N GLU A 61 -3.12 -10.41 -12.70
CA GLU A 61 -2.89 -9.41 -13.77
C GLU A 61 -4.19 -8.76 -14.27
N ASP A 62 -5.27 -9.53 -14.36
CA ASP A 62 -6.56 -9.07 -14.92
C ASP A 62 -7.51 -8.40 -13.90
N TRP A 63 -7.08 -8.26 -12.65
CA TRP A 63 -7.90 -7.70 -11.56
C TRP A 63 -7.39 -6.35 -11.11
N ASN A 64 -8.27 -5.48 -10.57
CA ASN A 64 -7.89 -4.12 -10.15
C ASN A 64 -7.18 -4.10 -8.79
N PHE A 65 -7.87 -4.53 -7.72
CA PHE A 65 -7.31 -4.57 -6.37
C PHE A 65 -8.10 -5.52 -5.47
N VAL A 66 -7.53 -5.84 -4.32
CA VAL A 66 -8.19 -6.55 -3.22
C VAL A 66 -7.86 -5.84 -1.90
N LEU A 67 -8.79 -5.84 -0.93
CA LEU A 67 -8.56 -5.24 0.38
C LEU A 67 -7.75 -6.16 1.32
N GLY A 68 -7.61 -7.44 0.98
CA GLY A 68 -6.90 -8.41 1.78
C GLY A 68 -7.15 -9.84 1.31
N GLU A 69 -6.38 -10.77 1.86
CA GLU A 69 -6.50 -12.21 1.64
C GLU A 69 -6.18 -12.95 2.94
N SER A 70 -6.72 -14.15 3.13
CA SER A 70 -6.47 -14.96 4.33
C SER A 70 -6.45 -16.45 4.00
N SER A 71 -5.62 -17.20 4.72
CA SER A 71 -5.58 -18.66 4.72
C SER A 71 -5.65 -19.16 6.17
N CYS A 72 -6.76 -19.83 6.51
CA CYS A 72 -6.91 -20.47 7.82
C CYS A 72 -5.99 -21.68 7.97
N GLU A 73 -5.68 -22.37 6.86
CA GLU A 73 -4.78 -23.53 6.85
C GLU A 73 -3.34 -23.12 7.14
N ASP A 74 -2.90 -22.00 6.56
CA ASP A 74 -1.53 -21.48 6.73
C ASP A 74 -1.40 -20.54 7.94
N GLY A 75 -2.50 -20.18 8.60
CA GLY A 75 -2.49 -19.27 9.73
C GLY A 75 -2.02 -17.86 9.37
N CYS A 76 -2.32 -17.37 8.17
CA CYS A 76 -1.90 -16.04 7.75
C CYS A 76 -3.03 -15.23 7.11
N ALA A 77 -2.95 -13.91 7.25
CA ALA A 77 -3.83 -12.97 6.56
C ALA A 77 -3.09 -11.67 6.25
N VAL A 78 -3.50 -10.96 5.21
CA VAL A 78 -3.02 -9.62 4.90
C VAL A 78 -4.21 -8.69 4.70
N VAL A 79 -4.11 -7.46 5.21
CA VAL A 79 -5.08 -6.38 5.01
C VAL A 79 -4.38 -5.14 4.47
N SER A 80 -4.97 -4.53 3.44
CA SER A 80 -4.49 -3.31 2.82
C SER A 80 -5.39 -2.12 3.12
N PHE A 81 -4.76 -1.02 3.49
CA PHE A 81 -5.37 0.30 3.65
C PHE A 81 -5.04 1.26 2.51
N GLY A 82 -4.26 0.84 1.50
CA GLY A 82 -3.78 1.73 0.41
C GLY A 82 -4.88 2.36 -0.43
N HIS A 83 -6.06 1.74 -0.44
CA HIS A 83 -7.21 2.27 -1.16
C HIS A 83 -7.83 3.48 -0.44
N PHE A 84 -7.70 3.54 0.89
CA PHE A 84 -8.25 4.58 1.74
C PHE A 84 -7.30 5.76 1.97
N GLU A 85 -6.12 5.74 1.35
CA GLU A 85 -5.17 6.87 1.44
C GLU A 85 -5.89 8.18 1.09
N PRO A 86 -5.91 9.17 2.00
CA PRO A 86 -6.58 10.45 1.74
C PRO A 86 -5.97 11.06 0.49
N GLN A 87 -6.75 11.10 -0.59
CA GLN A 87 -6.39 11.91 -1.73
C GLN A 87 -6.47 13.35 -1.25
N PHE A 88 -5.32 13.94 -0.91
CA PHE A 88 -5.26 15.38 -0.69
C PHE A 88 -5.69 16.03 -2.00
N HIS A 89 -6.96 16.40 -2.09
CA HIS A 89 -7.49 17.19 -3.19
C HIS A 89 -6.78 18.53 -3.12
N HIS A 90 -5.66 18.65 -3.85
CA HIS A 90 -5.12 19.97 -4.13
C HIS A 90 -6.14 20.63 -5.06
N ASN A 91 -7.07 21.38 -4.46
CA ASN A 91 -7.92 22.30 -5.19
C ASN A 91 -6.98 23.29 -5.87
N ARG A 92 -6.58 22.98 -7.10
CA ARG A 92 -5.98 23.97 -7.99
C ARG A 92 -7.13 24.92 -8.30
N HIS A 93 -7.28 25.95 -7.48
CA HIS A 93 -8.06 27.12 -7.82
C HIS A 93 -7.37 27.71 -9.05
N LEU A 94 -7.79 27.25 -10.23
CA LEU A 94 -7.40 27.85 -11.50
C LEU A 94 -7.99 29.24 -11.46
N ASN A 95 -7.15 30.21 -11.13
CA ASN A 95 -7.48 31.61 -11.28
C ASN A 95 -7.84 31.84 -12.75
N ASP A 96 -9.08 32.20 -12.92
CA ASP A 96 -9.75 32.59 -14.15
C ASP A 96 -9.00 33.79 -14.77
N THR A 97 -8.03 33.56 -15.66
CA THR A 97 -7.72 34.52 -16.74
C THR A 97 -6.90 33.88 -17.86
N THR A 98 -7.46 33.96 -19.08
CA THR A 98 -6.76 33.96 -20.38
C THR A 98 -6.57 32.62 -21.11
N GLY A 99 -7.55 32.28 -21.95
CA GLY A 99 -7.35 31.99 -23.39
C GLY A 99 -6.40 30.86 -23.83
N GLN A 100 -7.02 29.75 -24.26
CA GLN A 100 -6.66 28.90 -25.42
C GLN A 100 -5.27 28.21 -25.53
N ASN A 101 -5.35 26.87 -25.64
CA ASN A 101 -4.54 25.92 -26.44
C ASN A 101 -3.42 25.08 -25.78
N ILE A 102 -3.77 23.80 -25.55
CA ILE A 102 -3.06 22.53 -25.89
C ILE A 102 -1.53 22.46 -25.70
N ALA A 103 -1.10 21.69 -24.70
CA ALA A 103 -0.21 20.52 -24.86
C ALA A 103 -0.15 19.76 -23.52
N GLY A 104 -0.34 18.44 -23.57
CA GLY A 104 -0.29 17.56 -22.39
C GLY A 104 1.08 17.60 -21.73
N GLY A 105 1.12 18.15 -20.51
CA GLY A 105 2.32 18.29 -19.70
C GLY A 105 2.47 17.14 -18.71
N HIS A 106 3.43 16.27 -19.02
CA HIS A 106 4.42 15.69 -18.11
C HIS A 106 4.00 15.51 -16.64
N CYS A 107 3.85 14.25 -16.21
CA CYS A 107 3.87 13.91 -14.79
C CYS A 107 5.31 14.10 -14.26
N ASP A 108 5.58 15.29 -13.73
CA ASP A 108 6.81 15.57 -13.00
C ASP A 108 6.92 14.62 -11.79
N LYS A 109 8.06 13.94 -11.73
CA LYS A 109 8.48 13.09 -10.63
C LYS A 109 8.63 13.95 -9.38
N ALA A 110 7.58 14.08 -8.59
CA ALA A 110 7.69 14.63 -7.25
C ALA A 110 8.20 13.53 -6.31
N ASP A 111 9.44 13.73 -5.89
CA ASP A 111 10.20 13.07 -4.85
C ASP A 111 9.32 12.55 -3.69
N ARG A 112 9.10 11.22 -3.64
CA ARG A 112 8.44 10.55 -2.50
C ARG A 112 9.45 10.40 -1.37
N THR A 113 9.81 11.50 -0.73
CA THR A 113 10.29 11.43 0.65
C THR A 113 9.06 11.24 1.53
N VAL A 114 8.96 10.07 2.15
CA VAL A 114 7.92 9.76 3.14
C VAL A 114 7.95 10.86 4.22
N PRO A 115 6.85 11.57 4.50
CA PRO A 115 6.83 12.49 5.62
C PRO A 115 7.02 11.67 6.89
N GLN A 116 8.14 11.87 7.57
CA GLN A 116 8.38 11.36 8.92
C GLN A 116 7.29 11.98 9.81
N VAL A 117 6.32 11.18 10.21
CA VAL A 117 5.24 11.62 11.10
C VAL A 117 5.88 11.99 12.44
N LEU A 118 5.89 13.28 12.74
CA LEU A 118 6.27 13.82 14.05
C LEU A 118 5.17 13.39 15.03
N LEU A 119 5.49 12.49 15.95
CA LEU A 119 4.62 12.20 17.09
C LEU A 119 4.67 13.40 18.01
N GLU A 120 3.57 14.13 18.12
CA GLU A 120 3.35 15.04 19.26
C GLU A 120 3.06 14.17 20.48
N GLU A 121 4.05 14.09 21.38
CA GLU A 121 3.82 13.69 22.76
C GLU A 121 2.91 14.72 23.42
N ASN A 122 1.81 14.27 24.00
CA ASN A 122 1.04 15.09 24.93
C ASN A 122 0.96 14.36 26.27
N GLU A 123 1.49 15.03 27.28
CA GLU A 123 1.45 14.75 28.72
C GLU A 123 0.04 14.52 29.27
#